data_AF-A0A4Y2DA71-F1
#
_entry.id   AF-A0A4Y2DA71-F1
#
_cell.length_a   1.000
_cell.length_b   1.000
_cell.length_c   1.000
_cell.angle_alpha   90.00
_cell.angle_beta   90.00
_cell.angle_gamma   90.00
#
_symmetry.space_group_name_H-M   'P 1'
#
loop_
_entity.id
_entity.type
_entity.pdbx_description
1 polymer ?
#
loop_
_entity_poly.entity_id
_entity_poly.type
_entity_poly.pdbx_seq_one_letter_code
_entity_poly.pdbx_strand_id
1 'polypeptide(L)'
;MNVICEFCKFSNFLGERPSGDKFTLCCRKGKVKLQKPVDAEGNILKYPYFLKDLMSNIENPYYTNFREHIVSYNSAVSFASMGAKLVDFNGRGPYMFKVHGQIFHRTSLLQPFDGEAPQYAPLYTIDSTQATEVRISQAANEACLFHILYQID
;
A
#
# COMPACT_ATOMS: atom_id res chain seq x y z
N MET A 1 9.23 -9.03 -11.72
CA MET A 1 8.49 -10.31 -11.83
C MET A 1 8.29 -10.59 -13.30
N ASN A 2 8.71 -11.76 -13.78
CA ASN A 2 8.83 -12.06 -15.21
C ASN A 2 8.32 -13.46 -15.58
N VAL A 3 7.79 -14.23 -14.62
CA VAL A 3 7.21 -15.55 -14.91
C VAL A 3 5.73 -15.56 -14.56
N ILE A 4 4.89 -15.77 -15.58
CA ILE A 4 3.44 -15.73 -15.45
C ILE A 4 2.91 -17.13 -15.15
N CYS A 5 2.09 -17.26 -14.10
CA CYS A 5 1.43 -18.52 -13.80
C CYS A 5 0.42 -18.88 -14.89
N GLU A 6 0.49 -20.11 -15.41
CA GLU A 6 -0.41 -20.57 -16.48
C GLU A 6 -1.90 -20.55 -16.10
N PHE A 7 -2.21 -20.82 -14.81
CA PHE A 7 -3.58 -20.95 -14.31
C PHE A 7 -4.23 -19.61 -13.95
N CYS A 8 -3.57 -18.79 -13.11
CA CYS A 8 -4.16 -17.56 -12.57
C CYS A 8 -3.60 -16.27 -13.19
N LYS A 9 -2.61 -16.37 -14.08
CA LYS A 9 -1.93 -15.24 -14.74
C LYS A 9 -1.21 -14.26 -13.78
N PHE A 10 -1.05 -14.63 -12.51
CA PHE A 10 -0.24 -13.88 -11.56
C PHE A 10 1.23 -13.86 -12.00
N SER A 11 1.90 -12.73 -11.83
CA SER A 11 3.32 -12.55 -12.12
C SER A 11 4.15 -12.95 -10.91
N ASN A 12 5.11 -13.86 -11.09
CA ASN A 12 5.96 -14.39 -10.03
C ASN A 12 7.42 -14.01 -10.30
N PHE A 13 8.25 -14.10 -9.26
CA PHE A 13 9.70 -13.99 -9.44
C PHE A 13 10.26 -15.30 -10.01
N LEU A 14 11.32 -15.19 -10.81
CA LEU A 14 11.99 -16.36 -11.37
C LEU A 14 12.49 -17.33 -10.29
N GLY A 15 12.97 -16.80 -9.16
CA GLY A 15 13.42 -17.61 -8.02
C GLY A 15 12.30 -18.35 -7.28
N GLU A 16 11.04 -18.00 -7.51
CA GLU A 16 9.88 -18.71 -6.94
C GLU A 16 9.42 -19.87 -7.84
N ARG A 17 10.04 -20.05 -9.01
CA ARG A 17 9.67 -21.10 -9.96
C ARG A 17 9.98 -22.48 -9.36
N PRO A 18 8.96 -23.32 -9.10
CA PRO A 18 9.19 -24.66 -8.56
C PRO A 18 9.77 -25.59 -9.64
N SER A 19 10.46 -26.67 -9.23
CA SER A 19 11.04 -27.66 -10.15
C SER A 19 10.02 -28.33 -11.09
N GLY A 20 8.73 -28.34 -10.72
CA GLY A 20 7.64 -28.89 -11.53
C GLY A 20 6.85 -27.85 -12.32
N ASP A 21 7.37 -26.62 -12.48
CA ASP A 21 6.79 -25.49 -13.23
C ASP A 21 5.40 -24.98 -12.81
N LYS A 22 4.76 -25.65 -11.85
CA LYS A 22 3.44 -25.31 -11.33
C LYS A 22 3.55 -24.55 -10.02
N PHE A 23 3.30 -23.25 -10.09
CA PHE A 23 3.29 -22.35 -8.93
C PHE A 23 2.27 -22.79 -7.87
N THR A 24 2.74 -22.89 -6.63
CA THR A 24 1.89 -23.23 -5.48
C THR A 24 1.42 -21.98 -4.74
N LEU A 25 2.25 -20.92 -4.68
CA LEU A 25 1.99 -19.73 -3.89
C LEU A 25 0.76 -18.94 -4.35
N CYS A 26 0.59 -18.76 -5.67
CA CYS A 26 -0.47 -17.89 -6.22
C CYS A 26 -1.85 -18.56 -6.29
N CYS A 27 -1.93 -19.82 -6.70
CA CYS A 27 -3.23 -20.50 -6.94
C CYS A 27 -3.22 -22.00 -6.58
N ARG A 28 -2.22 -22.46 -5.82
CA ARG A 28 -2.02 -23.88 -5.46
C ARG A 28 -2.09 -24.83 -6.68
N LYS A 29 -1.33 -24.54 -7.73
CA LYS A 29 -1.28 -25.33 -8.97
C LYS A 29 -2.65 -25.42 -9.66
N GLY A 30 -3.39 -24.30 -9.70
CA GLY A 30 -4.71 -24.20 -10.32
C GLY A 30 -5.88 -24.72 -9.47
N LYS A 31 -5.62 -25.20 -8.24
CA LYS A 31 -6.68 -25.68 -7.33
C LYS A 31 -7.54 -24.53 -6.78
N VAL A 32 -6.98 -23.33 -6.69
CA VAL A 32 -7.69 -22.13 -6.22
C VAL A 32 -8.05 -21.28 -7.43
N LYS A 33 -9.37 -21.07 -7.63
CA LYS A 33 -9.88 -20.05 -8.56
C LYS A 33 -10.02 -18.75 -7.80
N LEU A 34 -9.15 -17.78 -8.11
CA LEU A 34 -9.27 -16.43 -7.58
C LEU A 34 -10.46 -15.75 -8.26
N GLN A 35 -11.48 -15.42 -7.49
CA GLN A 35 -12.64 -14.68 -7.99
C GLN A 35 -12.21 -13.23 -8.29
N LYS A 36 -12.80 -12.65 -9.33
CA LYS A 36 -12.60 -11.23 -9.59
C LYS A 36 -13.43 -10.44 -8.57
N PRO A 37 -12.88 -9.37 -7.97
CA PRO A 37 -13.65 -8.50 -7.10
C PRO A 37 -14.80 -7.88 -7.90
N VAL A 38 -15.98 -7.82 -7.29
CA VAL A 38 -17.20 -7.25 -7.88
C VAL A 38 -17.79 -6.19 -6.95
N ASP A 39 -18.48 -5.20 -7.52
CA ASP A 39 -19.27 -4.24 -6.76
C ASP A 39 -20.60 -4.85 -6.27
N ALA A 40 -21.44 -4.04 -5.61
CA ALA A 40 -22.73 -4.49 -5.08
C ALA A 40 -23.70 -4.93 -6.18
N GLU A 41 -23.49 -4.44 -7.40
CA GLU A 41 -24.29 -4.73 -8.60
C GLU A 41 -23.73 -5.93 -9.40
N GLY A 42 -22.60 -6.50 -8.98
CA GLY A 42 -21.97 -7.65 -9.60
C GLY A 42 -21.05 -7.31 -10.79
N ASN A 43 -20.77 -6.04 -11.04
CA ASN A 43 -19.80 -5.65 -12.06
C ASN A 43 -18.38 -5.91 -11.57
N ILE A 44 -17.51 -6.36 -12.48
CA ILE A 44 -16.10 -6.58 -12.16
C ILE A 44 -15.43 -5.24 -11.83
N LEU A 45 -14.92 -5.13 -10.60
CA LEU A 45 -14.10 -4.01 -10.17
C LEU A 45 -12.79 -4.00 -10.97
N LYS A 46 -12.57 -2.92 -11.71
CA LYS A 46 -11.33 -2.69 -12.44
C LYS A 46 -10.34 -1.99 -11.51
N TYR A 47 -9.07 -2.37 -11.63
CA TYR A 47 -8.00 -1.64 -10.97
C TYR A 47 -8.00 -0.18 -11.45
N PRO A 48 -7.94 0.83 -10.55
CA PRO A 48 -8.00 2.24 -10.93
C PRO A 48 -6.93 2.60 -11.95
N TYR A 49 -7.34 3.28 -13.03
CA TYR A 49 -6.42 3.63 -14.12
C TYR A 49 -5.28 4.52 -13.63
N PHE A 50 -5.57 5.52 -12.78
CA PHE A 50 -4.56 6.44 -12.28
C PHE A 50 -3.45 5.72 -11.49
N LEU A 51 -3.82 4.77 -10.60
CA LEU A 51 -2.84 3.94 -9.88
C LEU A 51 -2.05 3.06 -10.83
N LYS A 52 -2.67 2.57 -11.91
CA LYS A 52 -1.98 1.73 -12.91
C LYS A 52 -0.92 2.55 -13.64
N ASP A 53 -1.30 3.76 -14.02
CA ASP A 53 -0.45 4.71 -14.71
C ASP A 53 0.76 5.09 -13.84
N LEU A 54 0.53 5.48 -12.58
CA LEU A 54 1.59 5.77 -11.61
C LEU A 54 2.55 4.59 -11.36
N MET A 55 2.06 3.34 -11.41
CA MET A 55 2.87 2.16 -11.10
C MET A 55 3.65 1.59 -12.29
N SER A 56 3.15 1.81 -13.51
CA SER A 56 3.59 1.06 -14.71
C SER A 56 3.97 1.93 -15.91
N ASN A 57 3.51 3.18 -15.98
CA ASN A 57 3.81 4.07 -17.10
C ASN A 57 5.05 4.93 -16.79
N ILE A 58 6.18 4.57 -17.38
CA ILE A 58 7.46 5.28 -17.18
C ILE A 58 7.41 6.72 -17.72
N GLU A 59 6.53 7.01 -18.68
CA GLU A 59 6.35 8.35 -19.25
C GLU A 59 5.47 9.25 -18.35
N ASN A 60 4.82 8.70 -17.32
CA ASN A 60 4.08 9.52 -16.37
C ASN A 60 5.10 10.33 -15.54
N PRO A 61 4.97 11.67 -15.45
CA PRO A 61 5.93 12.54 -14.77
C PRO A 61 6.07 12.24 -13.27
N TYR A 62 5.09 11.55 -12.68
CA TYR A 62 5.03 11.19 -11.27
C TYR A 62 5.41 9.73 -10.99
N TYR A 63 5.69 8.93 -12.02
CA TYR A 63 6.03 7.51 -11.90
C TYR A 63 7.17 7.26 -10.90
N THR A 64 8.26 8.01 -11.03
CA THR A 64 9.46 7.86 -10.18
C THR A 64 9.16 8.22 -8.74
N ASN A 65 8.57 9.40 -8.50
CA ASN A 65 8.21 9.85 -7.15
C ASN A 65 7.25 8.86 -6.47
N PHE A 66 6.21 8.42 -7.16
CA PHE A 66 5.25 7.48 -6.59
C PHE A 66 5.90 6.15 -6.22
N ARG A 67 6.74 5.59 -7.09
CA ARG A 67 7.47 4.33 -6.83
C ARG A 67 8.43 4.43 -5.66
N GLU A 68 9.20 5.52 -5.58
CA GLU A 68 10.21 5.72 -4.53
C GLU A 68 9.56 6.00 -3.16
N HIS A 69 8.39 6.65 -3.13
CA HIS A 69 7.71 7.05 -1.91
C HIS A 69 6.39 6.30 -1.66
N ILE A 70 6.16 5.15 -2.30
CA ILE A 70 4.90 4.37 -2.20
C ILE A 70 4.55 4.01 -0.75
N VAL A 71 5.56 3.77 0.09
CA VAL A 71 5.38 3.48 1.52
C VAL A 71 4.83 4.71 2.25
N SER A 72 5.34 5.90 1.96
CA SER A 72 4.83 7.16 2.54
C SER A 72 3.39 7.43 2.09
N TYR A 73 3.07 7.27 0.80
CA TYR A 73 1.69 7.40 0.30
C TYR A 73 0.73 6.44 1.03
N ASN A 74 1.08 5.15 1.11
CA ASN A 74 0.24 4.16 1.80
C ASN A 74 0.11 4.45 3.31
N SER A 75 1.18 4.96 3.94
CA SER A 75 1.18 5.32 5.36
C SER A 75 0.33 6.55 5.64
N ALA A 76 0.34 7.54 4.74
CA ALA A 76 -0.43 8.77 4.86
C ALA A 76 -1.95 8.52 4.84
N VAL A 77 -2.40 7.54 4.06
CA VAL A 77 -3.81 7.10 4.01
C VAL A 77 -4.10 5.89 4.90
N SER A 78 -3.27 5.64 5.91
CA SER A 78 -3.53 4.56 6.86
C SER A 78 -4.55 4.98 7.92
N PHE A 79 -5.56 4.14 8.15
CA PHE A 79 -6.60 4.37 9.15
C PHE A 79 -6.10 4.26 10.61
N ALA A 80 -5.02 3.51 10.83
CA ALA A 80 -4.42 3.31 12.13
C ALA A 80 -2.89 3.23 11.99
N SER A 81 -2.17 3.70 13.00
CA SER A 81 -0.72 3.51 13.06
C SER A 81 -0.39 2.11 13.54
N MET A 82 0.74 1.58 13.07
CA MET A 82 1.31 0.34 13.58
C MET A 82 2.40 0.68 14.61
N GLY A 83 2.14 0.36 15.88
CA GLY A 83 3.12 0.43 16.95
C GLY A 83 3.77 -0.93 17.17
N ALA A 84 5.10 -0.98 17.09
CA ALA A 84 5.87 -2.20 17.34
C ALA A 84 7.23 -1.86 17.95
N LYS A 85 7.78 -2.78 18.75
CA LYS A 85 9.18 -2.71 19.15
C LYS A 85 10.04 -3.20 17.98
N LEU A 86 10.59 -2.25 17.24
CA LEU A 86 11.47 -2.52 16.11
C LEU A 86 12.87 -2.91 16.60
N VAL A 87 13.44 -3.91 15.95
CA VAL A 87 14.83 -4.33 16.12
C VAL A 87 15.48 -4.21 14.74
N ASP A 88 16.52 -3.37 14.66
CA ASP A 88 17.33 -3.23 13.47
C ASP A 88 18.33 -4.37 13.34
N PHE A 89 18.49 -4.86 12.11
CA PHE A 89 19.57 -5.77 11.76
C PHE A 89 20.61 -5.05 10.94
N ASN A 90 21.85 -5.02 11.45
CA ASN A 90 23.00 -4.63 10.67
C ASN A 90 23.33 -5.77 9.70
N GLY A 91 22.94 -5.64 8.44
CA GLY A 91 23.15 -6.65 7.41
C GLY A 91 23.21 -6.07 6.00
N ARG A 92 23.77 -6.84 5.06
CA ARG A 92 23.77 -6.52 3.63
C ARG A 92 22.59 -7.25 2.97
N GLY A 93 21.43 -6.61 2.93
CA GLY A 93 20.22 -7.14 2.30
C GLY A 93 19.14 -6.06 2.14
N PRO A 94 18.00 -6.37 1.47
CA PRO A 94 16.85 -5.47 1.45
C PRO A 94 16.41 -5.11 2.86
N TYR A 95 15.83 -3.92 3.04
CA TYR A 95 15.37 -3.47 4.36
C TYR A 95 14.40 -4.51 4.97
N MET A 96 14.76 -5.01 6.14
CA MET A 96 13.96 -5.92 6.95
C MET A 96 13.94 -5.39 8.37
N PHE A 97 12.74 -5.12 8.92
CA PHE A 97 12.57 -4.84 10.33
C PHE A 97 12.00 -6.08 11.02
N LYS A 98 12.43 -6.35 12.25
CA LYS A 98 11.83 -7.40 13.08
C LYS A 98 11.09 -6.79 14.23
N VAL A 99 9.85 -7.25 14.40
CA VAL A 99 9.04 -6.93 15.57
C VAL A 99 9.39 -7.91 16.68
N HIS A 100 9.73 -7.39 17.86
CA HIS A 100 9.84 -8.19 19.07
C HIS A 100 8.61 -8.02 19.95
N GLY A 101 7.91 -9.11 20.26
CA GLY A 101 6.70 -9.09 21.07
C GLY A 101 5.45 -8.83 20.25
N GLN A 102 4.57 -7.96 20.75
CA GLN A 102 3.25 -7.68 20.17
C GLN A 102 3.27 -6.48 19.22
N ILE A 103 2.40 -6.53 18.22
CA ILE A 103 2.04 -5.38 17.37
C ILE A 103 0.78 -4.75 17.97
N PHE A 104 0.78 -3.44 18.09
CA PHE A 104 -0.38 -2.65 18.52
C PHE A 104 -0.86 -1.81 17.33
N HIS A 105 -2.16 -1.81 17.07
CA HIS A 105 -2.76 -0.82 16.18
C HIS A 105 -3.21 0.36 17.04
N ARG A 106 -2.69 1.55 16.78
CA ARG A 106 -3.13 2.77 17.46
C ARG A 106 -3.95 3.58 16.49
N THR A 107 -5.26 3.51 16.66
CA THR A 107 -6.16 4.56 16.19
C THR A 107 -6.03 5.70 17.18
N SER A 108 -5.63 6.88 16.72
CA SER A 108 -5.71 8.12 17.49
C SER A 108 -7.13 8.33 18.05
N LEU A 109 -7.24 9.15 19.10
CA LEU A 109 -8.55 9.57 19.60
C LEU A 109 -9.32 10.25 18.48
N LEU A 110 -10.62 9.97 18.37
CA LEU A 110 -11.49 10.54 17.35
C LEU A 110 -11.52 12.08 17.40
N GLN A 111 -11.37 12.65 18.60
CA GLN A 111 -11.18 14.07 18.80
C GLN A 111 -9.71 14.32 19.19
N PRO A 112 -8.95 15.06 18.38
CA PRO A 112 -7.60 15.47 18.76
C PRO A 112 -7.66 16.38 20.00
N PHE A 113 -6.59 16.37 20.81
CA PHE A 113 -6.46 17.32 21.91
C PHE A 113 -6.33 18.75 21.37
N ASP A 114 -6.67 19.75 22.20
CA ASP A 114 -6.60 21.16 21.81
C ASP A 114 -5.19 21.52 21.29
N GLY A 115 -5.13 21.94 20.02
CA GLY A 115 -3.88 22.31 19.34
C GLY A 115 -3.16 21.18 18.59
N GLU A 116 -3.64 19.93 18.66
CA GLU A 116 -3.08 18.82 17.88
C GLU A 116 -3.77 18.67 16.52
N ALA A 117 -2.98 18.45 15.47
CA ALA A 117 -3.52 18.11 14.16
C ALA A 117 -4.14 16.69 14.17
N PRO A 118 -5.27 16.47 13.47
CA PRO A 118 -5.84 15.13 13.36
C PRO A 118 -4.89 14.19 12.61
N GLN A 119 -4.87 12.92 13.00
CA GLN A 119 -4.05 11.87 12.38
C GLN A 119 -4.88 10.59 12.28
N TYR A 120 -4.60 9.70 11.32
CA TYR A 120 -5.25 8.40 11.18
C TYR A 120 -6.79 8.48 11.12
N ALA A 121 -7.53 7.70 11.92
CA ALA A 121 -8.99 7.61 11.92
C ALA A 121 -9.73 8.97 11.89
N PRO A 122 -9.41 9.97 12.73
CA PRO A 122 -9.95 11.33 12.65
C PRO A 122 -9.95 11.96 11.26
N LEU A 123 -8.95 11.69 10.40
CA LEU A 123 -8.87 12.28 9.06
C LEU A 123 -10.04 11.85 8.16
N TYR A 124 -10.68 10.71 8.46
CA TYR A 124 -11.84 10.21 7.72
C TYR A 124 -13.17 10.81 8.19
N THR A 125 -13.13 11.75 9.14
CA THR A 125 -14.33 12.45 9.66
C THR A 125 -14.41 13.92 9.24
N ILE A 126 -13.36 14.43 8.58
CA ILE A 126 -13.30 15.79 8.04
C ILE A 126 -13.39 15.76 6.51
N ASP A 127 -13.47 16.93 5.88
CA ASP A 127 -13.47 17.04 4.42
C ASP A 127 -12.21 16.41 3.81
N SER A 128 -12.34 15.71 2.68
CA SER A 128 -11.22 14.99 2.04
C SER A 128 -10.08 15.93 1.60
N THR A 129 -10.43 17.16 1.18
CA THR A 129 -9.43 18.18 0.83
C THR A 129 -8.66 18.58 2.08
N GLN A 130 -9.37 18.87 3.16
CA GLN A 130 -8.75 19.22 4.45
C GLN A 130 -7.91 18.07 5.00
N ALA A 131 -8.38 16.83 4.90
CA ALA A 131 -7.62 15.65 5.30
C ALA A 131 -6.31 15.52 4.50
N THR A 132 -6.37 15.77 3.19
CA THR A 132 -5.19 15.76 2.31
C THR A 132 -4.19 16.86 2.70
N GLU A 133 -4.65 18.07 3.00
CA GLU A 133 -3.81 19.18 3.48
C GLU A 133 -3.12 18.83 4.80
N VAL A 134 -3.84 18.21 5.74
CA VAL A 134 -3.24 17.75 7.00
C VAL A 134 -2.20 16.67 6.72
N ARG A 135 -2.49 15.68 5.86
CA ARG A 135 -1.54 14.61 5.50
C ARG A 135 -0.26 15.17 4.90
N ILE A 136 -0.33 16.13 3.99
CA ILE A 136 0.86 16.68 3.33
C ILE A 136 1.69 17.58 4.26
N SER A 137 1.07 18.16 5.28
CA SER A 137 1.78 18.95 6.29
C SER A 137 2.68 18.11 7.22
N GLN A 138 2.51 16.79 7.23
CA GLN A 138 3.32 15.90 8.06
C GLN A 138 4.71 15.70 7.46
N ALA A 139 5.75 15.84 8.29
CA ALA A 139 7.14 15.66 7.86
C ALA A 139 7.43 14.29 7.23
N ALA A 140 6.72 13.23 7.64
CA ALA A 140 6.84 11.89 7.06
C ALA A 140 6.41 11.81 5.58
N ASN A 141 5.65 12.81 5.11
CA ASN A 141 5.07 12.89 3.78
C ASN A 141 5.65 14.05 2.95
N GLU A 142 6.79 14.63 3.36
CA GLU A 142 7.43 15.76 2.66
C GLU A 142 7.67 15.48 1.16
N ALA A 143 7.97 14.23 0.82
CA ALA A 143 8.20 13.80 -0.56
C ALA A 143 6.91 13.41 -1.32
N CYS A 144 5.75 13.40 -0.66
CA CYS A 144 4.47 13.09 -1.28
C CYS A 144 3.89 14.30 -2.02
N LEU A 145 3.24 14.05 -3.15
CA LEU A 145 2.64 15.05 -4.01
C LEU A 145 1.14 15.16 -3.71
N PHE A 146 0.67 16.39 -3.50
CA PHE A 146 -0.72 16.68 -3.12
C PHE A 146 -1.74 16.03 -4.06
N HIS A 147 -1.58 16.20 -5.38
CA HIS A 147 -2.55 15.70 -6.34
C HIS A 147 -2.62 14.17 -6.38
N ILE A 148 -1.55 13.46 -6.01
CA ILE A 148 -1.58 12.00 -5.88
C ILE A 148 -2.31 11.63 -4.60
N LEU A 149 -1.93 12.24 -3.47
CA LEU A 149 -2.59 12.04 -2.17
C LEU A 149 -4.10 12.29 -2.25
N TYR A 150 -4.49 13.37 -2.91
CA TYR A 150 -5.88 13.73 -3.13
C TYR A 150 -6.65 12.72 -3.98
N GLN A 151 -5.99 12.02 -4.91
CA GLN A 151 -6.62 10.99 -5.74
C GLN A 151 -6.71 9.62 -5.06
N ILE A 152 -5.86 9.35 -4.06
CA ILE A 152 -5.85 8.07 -3.32
C ILE A 152 -6.68 8.10 -2.04
N ASP A 153 -7.01 9.28 -1.52
CA ASP A 153 -7.97 9.45 -0.41
C ASP A 153 -9.41 9.17 -0.86
#